data_AF-A0A8T4V3Z0-F1
#
_entry.id   AF-A0A8T4V3Z0-F1
#
_cell.length_a   1.000
_cell.length_b   1.000
_cell.length_c   1.000
_cell.angle_alpha   90.00
_cell.angle_beta   90.00
_cell.angle_gamma   90.00
#
_symmetry.space_group_name_H-M   'P 1'
#
loop_
_entity.id
_entity.type
_entity.pdbx_description
1 polymer ?
#
loop_
_entity_poly.entity_id
_entity_poly.type
_entity_poly.pdbx_seq_one_letter_code
_entity_poly.pdbx_strand_id
1 'polypeptide(L)'
;MSKHSATASSLPVGFDQHAKILLILFALHLLVDTLYQYVYPSVNPLRATLIGLTALVILTMPFFRKISGISPLYLFLPIFSSALFGALLVQVGVLASKSLLSALVHALILVATYGFLLVLLRQKKGRSA
;
A
#
# COMPACT_ATOMS: atom_id res chain seq x y z
N MET A 1 9.47 12.03 41.97
CA MET A 1 8.12 12.15 41.37
C MET A 1 8.27 13.16 40.23
N SER A 2 7.99 12.93 38.95
CA SER A 2 7.18 11.97 38.22
C SER A 2 7.98 11.53 36.98
N LYS A 3 8.15 10.22 36.76
CA LYS A 3 8.68 9.70 35.50
C LYS A 3 7.54 9.82 34.49
N HIS A 4 7.67 10.74 33.53
CA HIS A 4 6.77 10.77 32.38
C HIS A 4 6.84 9.42 31.68
N SER A 5 5.75 8.68 31.84
CA SER A 5 5.46 7.41 31.19
C SER A 5 5.55 7.64 29.68
N ALA A 6 6.65 7.17 29.08
CA ALA A 6 6.73 6.99 27.65
C ALA A 6 5.63 5.99 27.28
N THR A 7 4.52 6.50 26.75
CA THR A 7 3.47 5.71 26.14
C THR A 7 4.09 4.92 25.01
N ALA A 8 4.45 3.68 25.29
CA ALA A 8 4.95 2.72 24.34
C ALA A 8 3.99 2.67 23.15
N SER A 9 4.47 3.09 21.98
CA SER A 9 3.75 2.94 20.73
C SER A 9 3.41 1.47 20.57
N SER A 10 2.12 1.13 20.58
CA SER A 10 1.64 -0.26 20.53
C SER A 10 1.82 -0.93 19.16
N LEU A 11 2.55 -0.30 18.24
CA LEU A 11 2.91 -0.85 16.94
C LEU A 11 4.36 -1.39 17.00
N PRO A 12 4.64 -2.55 16.40
CA PRO A 12 5.99 -3.14 16.38
C PRO A 12 7.03 -2.34 15.57
N VAL A 13 6.65 -1.15 15.08
CA VAL A 13 7.27 -0.38 14.00
C VAL A 13 7.12 1.11 14.37
N GLY A 14 8.21 1.88 14.35
CA GLY A 14 8.18 3.32 14.65
C GLY A 14 7.54 4.17 13.53
N PHE A 15 7.14 5.41 13.82
CA PHE A 15 6.57 6.33 12.83
C PHE A 15 7.45 6.46 11.57
N ASP A 16 8.76 6.62 11.76
CA ASP A 16 9.73 6.72 10.67
C ASP A 16 9.77 5.46 9.78
N GLN A 17 9.49 4.30 10.38
CA GLN A 17 9.46 3.03 9.66
C GLN A 17 8.14 2.86 8.89
N HIS A 18 7.01 3.35 9.40
CA HIS A 18 5.76 3.43 8.63
C HIS A 18 5.88 4.35 7.41
N ALA A 19 6.51 5.51 7.57
CA ALA A 19 6.80 6.41 6.46
C ALA A 19 7.68 5.74 5.39
N LYS A 20 8.74 5.03 5.81
CA LYS A 20 9.58 4.23 4.91
C LYS A 20 8.80 3.13 4.19
N ILE A 21 7.93 2.40 4.89
CA ILE A 21 7.08 1.37 4.29
C ILE A 21 6.17 2.00 3.23
N LEU A 22 5.47 3.09 3.56
CA LEU A 22 4.61 3.80 2.60
C LEU A 22 5.38 4.26 1.37
N LEU A 23 6.58 4.80 1.55
CA LEU A 23 7.45 5.22 0.45
C LEU A 23 7.82 4.02 -0.44
N ILE A 24 8.20 2.90 0.16
CA ILE A 24 8.53 1.67 -0.57
C ILE A 24 7.30 1.14 -1.34
N LEU A 25 6.14 1.09 -0.70
CA LEU A 25 4.90 0.63 -1.34
C LEU A 25 4.50 1.54 -2.49
N PHE A 26 4.64 2.85 -2.32
CA PHE A 26 4.34 3.83 -3.36
C PHE A 26 5.31 3.70 -4.54
N ALA A 27 6.61 3.61 -4.27
CA ALA A 27 7.63 3.40 -5.31
C ALA A 27 7.41 2.07 -6.05
N LEU A 28 7.09 1.00 -5.34
CA LEU A 28 6.77 -0.29 -5.93
C LEU A 28 5.51 -0.23 -6.80
N HIS A 29 4.46 0.44 -6.32
CA HIS A 29 3.23 0.65 -7.08
C HIS A 29 3.51 1.39 -8.40
N LEU A 30 4.25 2.51 -8.34
CA LEU A 30 4.62 3.27 -9.54
C LEU A 30 5.48 2.47 -10.51
N LEU A 31 6.45 1.70 -10.01
CA LEU A 31 7.33 0.87 -10.83
C LEU A 31 6.52 -0.19 -11.60
N VAL A 32 5.65 -0.90 -10.89
CA VAL A 32 4.84 -1.98 -11.48
C VAL A 32 3.77 -1.43 -12.41
N ASP A 33 3.07 -0.34 -12.04
CA ASP A 33 2.09 0.30 -12.93
C ASP A 33 2.75 0.85 -14.20
N THR A 34 3.95 1.45 -14.11
CA THR A 34 4.71 1.90 -15.29
C THR A 34 5.07 0.75 -16.21
N LEU A 35 5.55 -0.37 -15.65
CA LEU A 35 5.85 -1.58 -16.41
C LEU A 35 4.61 -2.11 -17.14
N TYR A 36 3.49 -2.22 -16.43
CA TYR A 36 2.23 -2.70 -17.02
C TYR A 36 1.57 -1.69 -17.94
N GLN A 37 1.84 -0.39 -17.82
CA GLN A 37 1.41 0.60 -18.78
C GLN A 37 2.11 0.41 -20.14
N TYR A 38 3.36 -0.05 -20.14
CA TYR A 38 4.09 -0.36 -21.37
C TYR A 38 3.57 -1.63 -22.05
N VAL A 39 3.30 -2.69 -21.26
CA VAL A 39 2.86 -4.00 -21.79
C VAL A 39 1.34 -4.04 -22.06
N TYR A 40 0.54 -3.38 -21.21
CA TYR A 40 -0.93 -3.32 -21.24
C TYR A 40 -1.40 -1.85 -21.12
N PRO A 41 -1.39 -1.07 -22.22
CA PRO A 41 -1.64 0.36 -22.19
C PRO A 41 -3.06 0.74 -21.75
N SER A 42 -4.05 -0.15 -21.95
CA SER A 42 -5.42 0.07 -21.49
C SER A 42 -5.53 -0.03 -19.97
N VAL A 43 -6.18 0.96 -19.36
CA VAL A 43 -6.49 0.95 -17.93
C VAL A 43 -7.74 0.11 -17.73
N ASN A 44 -7.59 -1.08 -17.13
CA ASN A 44 -8.69 -2.01 -16.91
C ASN A 44 -8.45 -2.84 -15.61
N PRO A 45 -9.48 -3.55 -15.10
CA PRO A 45 -9.36 -4.29 -13.84
C PRO A 45 -8.37 -5.46 -13.94
N LEU A 46 -8.18 -6.01 -15.13
CA LEU A 46 -7.21 -7.08 -15.38
C LEU A 46 -5.78 -6.58 -15.17
N ARG A 47 -5.43 -5.40 -15.69
CA ARG A 47 -4.14 -4.75 -15.44
C ARG A 47 -3.94 -4.48 -13.96
N ALA A 48 -4.95 -3.98 -13.27
CA ALA A 48 -4.89 -3.77 -11.82
C ALA A 48 -4.63 -5.07 -11.04
N THR A 49 -5.23 -6.18 -11.49
CA THR A 49 -5.01 -7.50 -10.90
C THR A 49 -3.58 -7.97 -11.11
N LEU A 50 -3.04 -7.82 -12.32
CA LEU A 50 -1.65 -8.14 -12.63
C LEU A 50 -0.67 -7.28 -11.81
N ILE A 51 -0.94 -5.98 -11.66
CA ILE A 51 -0.16 -5.09 -10.79
C ILE A 51 -0.16 -5.62 -9.35
N GLY A 52 -1.32 -5.96 -8.82
CA GLY A 52 -1.45 -6.49 -7.45
C GLY A 52 -0.72 -7.81 -7.24
N LEU A 53 -0.85 -8.76 -8.19
CA LEU A 53 -0.16 -10.05 -8.14
C LEU A 53 1.36 -9.88 -8.21
N THR A 54 1.85 -9.05 -9.13
CA THR A 54 3.29 -8.78 -9.25
C THR A 54 3.85 -8.09 -8.02
N ALA A 55 3.11 -7.13 -7.45
CA ALA A 55 3.50 -6.51 -6.19
C ALA A 55 3.54 -7.52 -5.03
N LEU A 56 2.57 -8.44 -4.95
CA LEU A 56 2.57 -9.51 -3.95
C LEU A 56 3.81 -10.40 -4.11
N VAL A 57 4.13 -10.85 -5.31
CA VAL A 57 5.33 -11.66 -5.60
C VAL A 57 6.59 -10.92 -5.14
N ILE A 58 6.74 -9.64 -5.49
CA ILE A 58 7.90 -8.83 -5.09
C ILE A 58 7.97 -8.68 -3.56
N LEU A 59 6.83 -8.40 -2.90
CA LEU A 59 6.77 -8.24 -1.45
C LEU A 59 7.03 -9.54 -0.69
N THR A 60 6.82 -10.72 -1.30
CA THR A 60 7.20 -12.01 -0.69
C THR A 60 8.69 -12.26 -0.70
N MET A 61 9.48 -11.52 -1.50
CA MET A 61 10.92 -11.68 -1.52
C MET A 61 11.56 -11.39 -0.14
N PRO A 62 12.58 -12.16 0.26
CA PRO A 62 13.17 -12.08 1.60
C PRO A 62 13.74 -10.70 1.94
N PHE A 63 14.12 -9.90 0.94
CA PHE A 63 14.57 -8.52 1.12
C PHE A 63 13.48 -7.63 1.75
N PHE A 64 12.25 -7.67 1.22
CA PHE A 64 11.14 -6.83 1.70
C PHE A 64 10.58 -7.29 3.05
N ARG A 65 10.61 -8.59 3.31
CA ARG A 65 10.17 -9.17 4.58
C ARG A 65 11.04 -8.70 5.75
N LYS A 66 12.34 -8.47 5.54
CA LYS A 66 13.26 -7.94 6.56
C LYS A 66 13.02 -6.47 6.92
N ILE A 67 12.47 -5.67 6.00
CA ILE A 67 12.34 -4.22 6.18
C ILE A 67 11.13 -3.84 7.05
N SER A 68 10.00 -4.52 6.86
CA SER A 68 8.73 -4.10 7.41
C SER A 68 8.32 -4.85 8.68
N GLY A 69 8.74 -6.12 8.84
CA GLY A 69 8.20 -7.02 9.88
C GLY A 69 6.69 -7.32 9.74
N ILE A 70 6.05 -6.82 8.68
CA ILE A 70 4.62 -7.00 8.39
C ILE A 70 4.49 -8.08 7.31
N SER A 71 3.46 -8.94 7.42
CA SER A 71 3.21 -9.97 6.40
C SER A 71 3.04 -9.32 5.01
N PRO A 72 3.69 -9.86 3.96
CA PRO A 72 3.50 -9.41 2.57
C PRO A 72 2.02 -9.36 2.15
N LEU A 73 1.20 -10.25 2.71
CA LEU A 73 -0.24 -10.27 2.49
C LEU A 73 -0.94 -8.99 2.96
N TYR A 74 -0.46 -8.30 4.00
CA TYR A 74 -1.03 -7.01 4.38
C TYR A 74 -0.45 -5.86 3.56
N LEU A 75 0.80 -6.00 3.09
CA LEU A 75 1.50 -4.95 2.34
C LEU A 75 1.07 -4.86 0.87
N PHE A 76 0.58 -5.94 0.27
CA PHE A 76 0.08 -5.88 -1.10
C PHE A 76 -1.30 -5.21 -1.21
N LEU A 77 -2.13 -5.28 -0.16
CA LEU A 77 -3.50 -4.74 -0.17
C LEU A 77 -3.55 -3.26 -0.57
N PRO A 78 -2.72 -2.36 -0.01
CA PRO A 78 -2.67 -0.96 -0.43
C PRO A 78 -2.34 -0.78 -1.91
N ILE A 79 -1.43 -1.58 -2.45
CA ILE A 79 -1.03 -1.52 -3.87
C ILE A 79 -2.17 -2.02 -4.76
N PHE A 80 -2.75 -3.17 -4.43
CA PHE A 80 -3.85 -3.76 -5.18
C PHE A 80 -5.10 -2.87 -5.15
N SER A 81 -5.47 -2.37 -3.97
CA SER A 81 -6.62 -1.47 -3.80
C SER A 81 -6.43 -0.19 -4.59
N SER A 82 -5.23 0.41 -4.52
CA SER A 82 -4.89 1.60 -5.31
C SER A 82 -5.02 1.33 -6.82
N ALA A 83 -4.46 0.23 -7.32
CA ALA A 83 -4.54 -0.12 -8.74
C ALA A 83 -5.98 -0.39 -9.20
N LEU A 84 -6.75 -1.15 -8.41
CA LEU A 84 -8.12 -1.55 -8.76
C LEU A 84 -9.06 -0.35 -8.74
N PHE A 85 -9.07 0.43 -7.65
CA PHE A 85 -9.92 1.61 -7.56
C PHE A 85 -9.53 2.67 -8.57
N GLY A 86 -8.23 2.89 -8.81
CA GLY A 86 -7.78 3.78 -9.88
C GLY A 86 -8.29 3.33 -11.24
N ALA A 87 -8.20 2.04 -11.55
CA ALA A 87 -8.72 1.50 -12.81
C ALA A 87 -10.24 1.64 -12.95
N LEU A 88 -10.99 1.46 -11.87
CA LEU A 88 -12.44 1.66 -11.85
C LEU A 88 -12.80 3.14 -12.05
N LEU A 89 -12.12 4.06 -11.36
CA LEU A 89 -12.34 5.51 -11.48
C LEU A 89 -12.06 6.03 -12.90
N VAL A 90 -11.04 5.48 -13.57
CA VAL A 90 -10.76 5.79 -14.98
C VAL A 90 -11.86 5.24 -15.89
N GLN A 91 -12.33 4.01 -15.65
CA GLN A 91 -13.40 3.41 -16.46
C GLN A 91 -14.74 4.14 -16.35
N VAL A 92 -15.08 4.66 -15.17
CA VAL A 92 -16.31 5.45 -14.97
C VAL A 92 -16.14 6.92 -15.39
N GLY A 93 -14.99 7.30 -15.97
CA GLY A 93 -14.73 8.64 -16.47
C GLY A 93 -14.50 9.70 -15.39
N VAL A 94 -14.37 9.30 -14.13
CA VAL A 94 -14.14 10.21 -12.99
C VAL A 94 -12.68 10.70 -12.96
N LEU A 95 -11.76 9.92 -13.52
CA LEU A 95 -10.33 10.20 -13.48
C LEU A 95 -9.71 10.15 -14.87
N ALA A 96 -9.00 11.21 -15.26
CA ALA A 96 -8.21 11.18 -16.48
C ALA A 96 -6.95 10.33 -16.27
N SER A 97 -6.78 9.30 -17.08
CA SER A 97 -5.56 8.47 -17.08
C SER A 97 -4.32 9.34 -17.33
N LYS A 98 -3.18 9.01 -16.70
CA LYS A 98 -1.89 9.70 -16.89
C LYS A 98 -1.87 11.18 -16.45
N SER A 99 -2.74 11.55 -15.51
CA SER A 99 -2.74 12.89 -14.91
C SER A 99 -2.07 12.91 -13.53
N LEU A 100 -1.57 14.08 -13.12
CA LEU A 100 -1.10 14.31 -11.74
C LEU A 100 -2.20 13.97 -10.72
N LEU A 101 -3.46 14.30 -11.05
CA LEU A 101 -4.62 13.97 -10.23
C LEU A 101 -4.74 12.45 -10.02
N SER A 102 -4.48 11.65 -11.05
CA SER A 102 -4.47 10.20 -10.94
C SER A 102 -3.41 9.71 -9.94
N ALA A 103 -2.19 10.23 -10.02
CA ALA A 103 -1.12 9.87 -9.09
C ALA A 103 -1.45 10.23 -7.64
N LEU A 104 -2.08 11.39 -7.41
CA LEU A 104 -2.54 11.81 -6.08
C LEU A 104 -3.64 10.90 -5.54
N VAL A 105 -4.60 10.50 -6.38
CA VAL A 105 -5.66 9.55 -6.00
C VAL A 105 -5.05 8.20 -5.63
N HIS A 106 -4.09 7.70 -6.41
CA HIS A 106 -3.38 6.47 -6.09
C HIS A 106 -2.62 6.55 -4.76
N ALA A 107 -1.93 7.66 -4.50
CA ALA A 107 -1.24 7.90 -3.23
C ALA A 107 -2.23 7.94 -2.05
N LEU A 108 -3.35 8.63 -2.21
CA LEU A 108 -4.38 8.76 -1.18
C LEU A 108 -5.03 7.41 -0.85
N ILE A 109 -5.39 6.62 -1.86
CA ILE A 109 -5.95 5.27 -1.67
C ILE A 109 -4.93 4.37 -0.97
N LEU A 110 -3.65 4.44 -1.36
CA LEU A 110 -2.59 3.64 -0.77
C LEU A 110 -2.41 3.98 0.72
N VAL A 111 -2.31 5.27 1.06
CA VAL A 111 -2.18 5.73 2.46
C VAL A 111 -3.41 5.36 3.29
N ALA A 112 -4.61 5.57 2.75
CA ALA A 112 -5.87 5.25 3.44
C ALA A 112 -5.99 3.74 3.73
N THR A 113 -5.71 2.90 2.72
CA THR A 113 -5.77 1.44 2.85
C THR A 113 -4.74 0.94 3.86
N TYR A 114 -3.52 1.46 3.79
CA TYR A 114 -2.47 1.11 4.74
C TYR A 114 -2.82 1.53 6.18
N GLY A 115 -3.29 2.76 6.37
CA GLY A 115 -3.73 3.27 7.66
C GLY A 115 -4.87 2.44 8.26
N PHE A 116 -5.86 2.08 7.45
CA PHE A 116 -6.95 1.18 7.85
C PHE A 116 -6.42 -0.18 8.33
N LEU A 117 -5.47 -0.77 7.60
CA LEU A 117 -4.85 -2.04 8.00
C LEU A 117 -4.07 -1.92 9.31
N LEU A 118 -3.38 -0.81 9.55
CA LEU A 118 -2.70 -0.59 10.83
C LEU A 118 -3.69 -0.55 11.99
N VAL A 119 -4.82 0.15 11.82
CA VAL A 119 -5.88 0.19 12.84
C VAL A 119 -6.44 -1.21 13.08
N LEU A 120 -6.72 -1.97 12.02
CA LEU A 120 -7.25 -3.34 12.10
C LEU A 120 -6.28 -4.29 12.83
N LEU A 121 -5.00 -4.25 12.47
CA LEU A 121 -3.96 -5.08 13.08
C LEU A 121 -3.75 -4.74 14.56
N ARG A 122 -3.86 -3.45 14.92
CA ARG A 122 -3.80 -2.99 16.32
C ARG A 122 -4.95 -3.55 17.15
N GLN A 123 -6.18 -3.49 16.63
CA GLN A 123 -7.37 -4.04 17.28
C GLN A 123 -7.26 -5.55 17.49
N LYS A 124 -6.76 -6.28 16.49
CA LYS A 124 -6.56 -7.73 16.60
C LYS A 124 -5.57 -8.11 17.70
N LYS A 125 -4.45 -7.38 17.81
CA LYS A 125 -3.44 -7.62 18.85
C LYS A 125 -3.98 -7.39 20.27
N GLY A 126 -4.82 -6.36 20.47
CA GLY A 126 -5.43 -6.07 21.77
C GLY A 126 -6.53 -7.04 22.22
N ARG A 127 -7.07 -7.87 21.32
CA ARG A 127 -8.06 -8.92 21.64
C ARG A 127 -7.44 -10.28 21.94
N SER A 128 -6.14 -10.44 21.72
CA SER A 128 -5.40 -11.70 21.93
C SER A 128 -4.49 -11.66 23.17
N ALA A 129 -4.56 -10.59 23.97
CA ALA A 129 -3.90 -10.41 25.26
C ALA A 129 -4.97 -10.40 26.36
#